data_AF-A0A927LSB5-F1
#
_entry.id   AF-A0A927LSB5-F1
#
_cell.length_a   1.000
_cell.length_b   1.000
_cell.length_c   1.000
_cell.angle_alpha   90.00
_cell.angle_beta   90.00
_cell.angle_gamma   90.00
#
_symmetry.space_group_name_H-M   'P 1'
#
loop_
_entity.id
_entity.type
_entity.pdbx_description
1 polymer ?
#
loop_
_entity_poly.entity_id
_entity_poly.type
_entity_poly.pdbx_seq_one_letter_code
_entity_poly.pdbx_strand_id
1 'polypeptide(L)' 'MRLVTKTRIDYLQTLLLCIDDQQKQKEALHILESLTRDINENYAEIEKPIRLKPHE' A
#
# COMPACT_ATOMS: atom_id res chain seq x y z
N MET A 1 -0.62 4.87 -6.43
CA MET A 1 0.16 5.12 -5.19
C MET A 1 1.30 6.09 -5.46
N ARG A 2 1.61 7.01 -4.54
CA ARG A 2 2.76 7.94 -4.67
C ARG A 2 4.10 7.21 -4.47
N LEU A 3 5.14 7.70 -5.15
CA LEU A 3 6.51 7.15 -5.12
C LEU A 3 7.07 6.96 -3.70
N VAL A 4 6.88 7.97 -2.83
CA VAL A 4 7.36 7.91 -1.43
C VAL A 4 6.71 6.79 -0.62
N THR A 5 5.44 6.48 -0.88
CA THR A 5 4.73 5.40 -0.20
C THR A 5 5.24 4.04 -0.69
N LYS A 6 5.47 3.92 -2.00
CA LYS A 6 6.06 2.71 -2.61
C LYS A 6 7.43 2.40 -2.02
N THR A 7 8.33 3.39 -1.97
CA THR A 7 9.68 3.20 -1.40
C THR A 7 9.65 2.75 0.07
N ARG A 8 8.70 3.25 0.87
CA ARG A 8 8.54 2.81 2.27
C ARG A 8 8.03 1.39 2.38
N ILE A 9 7.07 0.98 1.52
CA ILE A 9 6.56 -0.40 1.47
C ILE A 9 7.67 -1.37 1.05
N ASP A 10 8.44 -1.04 0.02
CA ASP A 10 9.55 -1.86 -0.46
C ASP A 10 10.63 -2.05 0.63
N TYR A 11 10.96 -0.98 1.36
CA TYR A 11 11.87 -1.06 2.50
C TYR A 11 11.29 -1.91 3.65
N LEU A 12 10.00 -1.75 3.97
CA LEU A 12 9.34 -2.57 4.98
C LEU A 12 9.37 -4.05 4.61
N GLN A 13 9.11 -4.40 3.35
CA GLN A 13 9.18 -5.77 2.86
C GLN A 13 10.58 -6.36 3.07
N THR A 14 11.62 -5.57 2.79
CA THR A 14 13.02 -5.99 3.02
C THR A 14 13.28 -6.28 4.49
N LEU A 15 12.77 -5.45 5.41
CA LEU A 15 12.91 -5.69 6.85
C LEU A 15 12.18 -6.95 7.31
N LEU A 16 10.97 -7.21 6.79
CA LEU A 16 10.20 -8.41 7.13
C LEU A 16 10.88 -9.70 6.64
N LEU A 17 11.61 -9.63 5.53
CA LEU A 17 12.41 -10.75 5.03
C LEU A 17 13.57 -11.14 5.96
N CYS A 18 13.96 -10.27 6.89
CA CYS A 18 14.99 -10.55 7.89
C CYS A 18 14.45 -11.19 9.19
N ILE A 19 13.14 -11.44 9.29
CA ILE A 19 12.56 -12.13 10.45
C ILE A 19 12.91 -13.63 10.39
N ASP A 20 13.65 -14.12 11.38
CA ASP A 20 14.07 -15.54 11.47
C ASP A 20 12.88 -16.50 11.66
N ASP A 21 11.88 -16.07 12.42
CA ASP A 21 10.64 -16.83 12.65
C ASP A 21 9.80 -16.84 11.36
N GLN A 22 9.86 -17.95 10.64
CA GLN A 22 9.18 -18.14 9.35
C GLN A 22 7.66 -17.97 9.44
N GLN A 23 7.03 -18.29 10.57
CA GLN A 23 5.60 -18.12 10.74
C GLN A 23 5.25 -16.63 10.87
N LYS A 24 5.96 -15.91 11.75
CA LYS A 24 5.79 -14.46 11.91
C LYS A 24 6.14 -13.68 10.66
N GLN A 25 7.17 -14.11 9.93
CA GLN A 25 7.54 -13.54 8.64
C GLN A 25 6.38 -13.63 7.64
N LYS A 26 5.78 -14.82 7.48
CA LYS A 26 4.64 -15.02 6.58
C LYS A 26 3.43 -14.19 6.99
N GLU A 27 3.11 -14.17 8.29
CA GLU A 27 2.01 -13.35 8.81
C GLU A 27 2.23 -11.86 8.53
N ALA A 28 3.44 -11.36 8.81
CA ALA A 28 3.77 -9.96 8.59
C ALA A 28 3.75 -9.58 7.09
N LEU A 29 4.26 -10.45 6.22
CA LEU A 29 4.21 -10.24 4.76
C LEU A 29 2.76 -10.22 4.26
N HIS A 30 1.91 -11.11 4.77
CA HIS A 30 0.50 -11.15 4.39
C HIS A 30 -0.26 -9.86 4.80
N ILE A 31 0.05 -9.33 5.99
CA ILE A 31 -0.49 -8.03 6.44
C ILE A 31 0.00 -6.90 5.53
N LEU A 32 1.28 -6.87 5.17
CA LEU A 32 1.85 -5.85 4.30
C LEU A 32 1.20 -5.87 2.90
N GLU A 33 0.94 -7.06 2.34
CA GLU A 33 0.23 -7.22 1.07
C GLU A 33 -1.19 -6.67 1.14
N SER A 34 -1.91 -6.96 2.22
CA SER A 34 -3.28 -6.48 2.45
C SER A 34 -3.31 -4.95 2.53
N LEU A 35 -2.43 -4.35 3.34
CA LEU A 35 -2.30 -2.89 3.44
C LEU A 35 -1.91 -2.25 2.11
N THR A 36 -1.03 -2.88 1.34
CA THR A 36 -0.61 -2.38 0.03
C THR A 36 -1.80 -2.35 -0.94
N ARG A 37 -2.66 -3.38 -0.90
CA ARG A 37 -3.89 -3.44 -1.68
C ARG A 37 -4.86 -2.34 -1.26
N ASP A 38 -5.14 -2.21 0.03
CA ASP A 38 -6.03 -1.19 0.57
C ASP A 38 -5.56 0.22 0.20
N ILE A 39 -4.26 0.48 0.28
CA ILE A 39 -3.67 1.76 -0.15
C ILE A 39 -3.86 1.97 -1.64
N ASN A 40 -3.61 0.96 -2.47
CA ASN A 40 -3.78 1.11 -3.92
C ASN A 40 -5.24 1.36 -4.32
N GLU A 41 -6.18 0.64 -3.72
CA GLU A 41 -7.61 0.79 -3.95
C GLU A 41 -8.10 2.17 -3.48
N ASN A 42 -7.76 2.59 -2.25
CA ASN A 42 -8.18 3.88 -1.71
C ASN A 42 -7.49 5.08 -2.38
N TYR A 43 -6.21 4.98 -2.77
CA TYR A 43 -5.56 6.07 -3.52
C TYR A 43 -6.12 6.22 -4.94
N ALA A 44 -6.60 5.13 -5.56
CA ALA A 44 -7.30 5.22 -6.84
C ALA A 44 -8.65 5.95 -6.71
N GLU A 45 -9.29 5.94 -5.53
CA GLU A 45 -10.49 6.72 -5.28
C GLU A 45 -10.24 8.23 -5.15
N ILE A 46 -9.09 8.63 -4.59
CA ILE A 46 -8.70 10.05 -4.47
C ILE A 46 -8.27 10.63 -5.84
N GLU A 47 -7.79 9.80 -6.77
CA GLU A 47 -7.44 10.21 -8.14
C GLU A 47 -8.64 10.35 -9.09
N LYS A 48 -9.87 10.00 -8.67
CA LYS A 48 -11.05 10.36 -9.46
C LYS A 48 -11.18 11.88 -9.44
N PRO A 49 -11.02 12.58 -10.58
CA PRO A 49 -11.27 14.01 -10.60
C PRO A 49 -12.73 14.21 -10.19
N ILE A 50 -12.94 15.03 -9.16
CA ILE A 50 -14.26 15.57 -8.87
C ILE A 50 -14.68 16.24 -10.18
N ARG A 51 -15.63 15.64 -10.90
CA ARG A 51 -16.25 16.29 -12.06
C ARG A 51 -17.03 17.46 -11.48
N LEU A 52 -16.37 18.62 -11.37
CA LEU A 52 -17.05 19.89 -11.21
C LEU A 52 -17.89 20.05 -12.47
N LYS A 53 -19.16 19.65 -12.42
CA LYS A 53 -20.11 20.03 -13.45
C LYS A 53 -20.18 21.56 -13.38
N PRO A 54 -19.87 22.29 -14.47
CA PRO A 54 -20.20 23.69 -14.50
C PRO A 54 -21.71 23.79 -14.34
N HIS A 55 -22.14 24.58 -13.37
CA HIS A 55 -23.53 25.02 -13.29
C HIS A 55 -23.79 25.85 -14.55
N GLU A 56 -24.59 25.31 -15.46
CA GLU A 56 -25.36 26.07 -16.45
C GLU A 56 -26.77 26.31 -15.91
#